data_AF-A0A349UYV9-F1
#
_entry.id   AF-A0A349UYV9-F1
#
_cell.length_a   1.000
_cell.length_b   1.000
_cell.length_c   1.000
_cell.angle_alpha   90.00
_cell.angle_beta   90.00
_cell.angle_gamma   90.00
#
_symmetry.space_group_name_H-M   'P 1'
#
loop_
_entity.id
_entity.type
_entity.pdbx_description
1 polymer ?
#
loop_
_entity_poly.entity_id
_entity_poly.type
_entity_poly.pdbx_seq_one_letter_code
_entity_poly.pdbx_strand_id
1 'polypeptide(L)' 'MSYQHIHLPEQGEKISVKEGRLHIPDNPIVGYVEGDGIGPDITRAMLRVLDSAVEKAYG' A
#
# COMPACT_ATOMS: atom_id res chain seq x y z
N MET A 1 18.94 6.36 4.20
CA MET A 1 18.86 4.89 4.13
C MET A 1 18.45 4.53 2.72
N SER A 2 19.26 3.77 1.99
CA SER A 2 18.91 3.29 0.65
C SER A 2 18.34 1.89 0.74
N TYR A 3 17.18 1.64 0.13
CA TYR A 3 16.63 0.30 0.00
C TYR A 3 17.10 -0.32 -1.31
N GLN A 4 17.49 -1.59 -1.29
CA GLN A 4 17.98 -2.29 -2.48
C GLN A 4 16.84 -2.75 -3.40
N HIS A 5 15.69 -3.14 -2.84
CA HIS A 5 14.58 -3.75 -3.58
C HIS A 5 13.23 -3.08 -3.33
N ILE A 6 13.21 -1.96 -2.59
CA ILE A 6 11.97 -1.25 -2.27
C ILE A 6 11.91 0.02 -3.10
N HIS A 7 10.86 0.12 -3.90
CA HIS A 7 10.46 1.38 -4.51
C HIS A 7 9.50 2.10 -3.58
N LEU A 8 9.93 3.25 -3.05
CA LEU A 8 9.05 4.14 -2.30
C LEU A 8 8.26 5.03 -3.27
N PRO A 9 6.97 5.26 -3.03
CA PRO A 9 6.21 6.24 -3.81
C PRO A 9 6.72 7.66 -3.53
N GLU A 10 6.51 8.57 -4.48
CA GLU A 10 6.82 10.00 -4.32
C GLU A 10 5.87 10.71 -3.34
N GLN A 11 4.67 10.15 -3.12
CA GLN A 11 3.60 10.71 -2.31
C GLN A 11 3.07 9.69 -1.29
N GLY A 12 2.37 10.20 -0.27
CA GLY A 12 1.80 9.41 0.82
C GLY A 12 2.61 9.49 2.10
N GLU A 13 2.02 8.98 3.18
CA GLU A 13 2.57 9.06 4.53
C GLU A 13 2.73 7.67 5.17
N LYS A 14 3.77 7.50 5.99
CA LYS A 14 4.00 6.24 6.69
C LYS A 14 2.97 6.05 7.81
N ILE A 15 2.43 4.84 7.90
CA ILE A 15 1.69 4.40 9.08
C ILE A 15 2.64 4.41 10.29
N SER A 16 2.16 4.92 11.43
CA SER A 16 2.94 5.00 12.67
C SER A 16 2.19 4.38 13.84
N VAL A 17 2.91 4.08 14.93
CA VAL A 17 2.33 3.66 16.21
C VAL A 17 2.55 4.79 17.21
N LYS A 18 1.47 5.32 17.77
CA LYS A 18 1.49 6.34 18.83
C LYS A 18 0.72 5.79 20.03
N GLU A 19 1.34 5.79 21.20
CA GLU A 19 0.71 5.34 22.45
C GLU A 19 0.11 3.93 22.36
N GLY A 20 0.77 3.03 21.65
CA GLY A 20 0.32 1.65 21.44
C GLY A 20 -0.84 1.50 20.45
N ARG A 21 -1.26 2.57 19.75
CA ARG A 21 -2.30 2.54 18.72
C ARG A 21 -1.74 2.87 17.35
N LEU A 22 -2.28 2.23 16.32
CA LEU A 22 -1.99 2.58 14.93
C LEU A 22 -2.58 3.96 14.63
N HIS A 23 -1.73 4.82 14.08
CA HIS A 23 -2.12 6.08 13.48
C HIS A 23 -1.96 5.93 11.96
N ILE A 24 -3.10 5.86 11.27
CA ILE A 24 -3.18 5.65 9.82
C ILE A 24 -3.56 6.99 9.19
N PRO A 25 -2.70 7.60 8.35
CA PRO A 25 -3.03 8.83 7.61
C PRO A 25 -4.01 8.53 6.46
N ASP A 26 -4.62 9.58 5.89
CA ASP A 26 -5.61 9.46 4.80
C ASP A 26 -5.01 8.89 3.50
N ASN A 27 -3.73 9.17 3.24
CA ASN A 27 -2.98 8.61 2.11
C ASN A 27 -1.78 7.77 2.61
N PRO A 28 -2.01 6.53 3.09
CA PRO A 28 -0.98 5.72 3.69
C PRO A 28 -0.12 5.00 2.64
N ILE A 29 1.19 4.91 2.90
CA ILE A 29 2.09 4.05 2.12
C ILE A 29 1.93 2.59 2.58
N VAL A 30 1.44 1.73 1.69
CA VAL A 30 1.27 0.29 1.95
C VAL A 30 2.25 -0.51 1.07
N GLY A 31 3.09 -1.32 1.70
CA GLY A 31 4.00 -2.21 0.99
C GLY A 31 3.31 -3.50 0.56
N TYR A 32 3.62 -3.96 -0.65
CA TYR A 32 3.20 -5.27 -1.14
C TYR A 32 4.37 -5.99 -1.82
N VAL A 33 4.26 -7.31 -1.94
CA VAL A 33 5.19 -8.16 -2.70
C VAL A 33 4.33 -9.01 -3.63
N GLU A 34 4.63 -9.00 -4.93
CA GLU A 34 3.82 -9.68 -5.95
C GLU A 34 3.80 -11.21 -5.77
N GLY A 35 4.87 -11.77 -5.19
CA GLY A 35 5.03 -13.21 -5.01
C GLY A 35 5.41 -13.94 -6.31
N ASP A 36 5.37 -15.27 -6.27
CA ASP A 36 5.77 -16.14 -7.37
C ASP A 36 4.56 -16.86 -8.02
N GLY A 37 4.79 -17.54 -9.14
CA GLY A 37 3.75 -18.29 -9.84
C GLY A 37 2.64 -17.36 -10.37
N ILE A 38 1.40 -17.56 -9.91
CA ILE A 38 0.25 -16.72 -10.27
C ILE A 38 0.14 -15.42 -9.45
N GLY A 39 1.07 -15.21 -8.50
CA GLY A 39 1.08 -14.04 -7.61
C GLY A 39 1.01 -12.69 -8.32
N PRO A 40 1.84 -12.42 -9.35
CA PRO A 40 1.80 -11.15 -10.09
C PRO A 40 0.44 -10.88 -10.77
N ASP A 41 -0.24 -11.92 -11.25
CA ASP A 41 -1.55 -11.77 -11.91
C ASP A 41 -2.64 -11.42 -10.89
N ILE A 42 -2.64 -12.10 -9.74
CA ILE A 42 -3.58 -11.83 -8.65
C ILE A 42 -3.33 -10.44 -8.05
N THR A 43 -2.07 -10.10 -7.77
CA THR A 43 -1.69 -8.82 -7.18
C THR A 43 -2.16 -7.66 -8.04
N ARG A 44 -1.92 -7.73 -9.37
CA ARG A 44 -2.38 -6.71 -10.31
C ARG A 44 -3.91 -6.58 -10.35
N ALA A 45 -4.63 -7.69 -10.24
CA ALA A 45 -6.10 -7.67 -10.15
C ALA A 45 -6.59 -7.06 -8.83
N MET A 46 -5.97 -7.44 -7.71
CA MET A 46 -6.28 -6.93 -6.37
C MET A 46 -6.08 -5.41 -6.28
N LEU A 47 -4.95 -4.89 -6.77
CA LEU A 47 -4.67 -3.45 -6.72
C LEU A 47 -5.78 -2.62 -7.38
N ARG A 48 -6.23 -3.01 -8.58
CA ARG A 48 -7.34 -2.34 -9.29
C ARG A 48 -8.64 -2.32 -8.48
N VAL A 49 -8.94 -3.42 -7.77
CA VAL A 49 -10.14 -3.52 -6.93
C VAL A 49 -10.02 -2.63 -5.71
N LEU A 50 -8.86 -2.63 -5.04
CA LEU A 50 -8.62 -1.80 -3.86
C LEU A 50 -8.68 -0.31 -4.21
N ASP A 51 -8.01 0.12 -5.28
CA ASP A 51 -8.04 1.51 -5.75
C ASP A 51 -9.48 1.98 -6.01
N SER A 52 -10.26 1.15 -6.73
CA SER A 52 -11.67 1.45 -7.01
C SER A 52 -12.55 1.47 -5.76
N ALA A 53 -12.26 0.63 -4.78
CA ALA A 53 -13.02 0.57 -3.52
C ALA A 53 -12.76 1.81 -2.66
N VAL A 54 -11.52 2.29 -2.59
CA VAL A 54 -11.14 3.51 -1.88
C VAL A 54 -11.79 4.73 -2.54
N GLU A 55 -11.65 4.87 -3.86
CA GLU A 55 -12.28 5.95 -4.63
C GLU A 55 -13.80 5.97 -4.41
N LYS A 56 -14.45 4.81 -4.46
CA LYS A 56 -15.90 4.73 -4.26
C LYS A 56 -16.34 5.11 -2.83
N ALA A 57 -15.53 4.81 -1.83
CA ALA A 57 -15.90 5.01 -0.43
C ALA A 57 -15.59 6.43 0.05
N TYR A 58 -14.56 7.07 -0.50
CA TYR A 58 -13.96 8.30 0.04
C TYR A 58 -13.71 9.41 -0.99
N GLY A 59 -13.86 9.15 -2.29
CA GLY A 59 -13.75 10.12 -3.38
C GLY A 59 -15.01 10.93 -3.65
#